data_AF-A0A0P1E367-F1
#
_entry.id   AF-A0A0P1E367-F1
#
_cell.length_a   1.000
_cell.length_b   1.000
_cell.length_c   1.000
_cell.angle_alpha   90.00
_cell.angle_beta   90.00
_cell.angle_gamma   90.00
#
_symmetry.space_group_name_H-M   'P 1'
#
loop_
_entity.id
_entity.type
_entity.pdbx_description
1 polymer ?
#
loop_
_entity_poly.entity_id
_entity_poly.type
_entity_poly.pdbx_seq_one_letter_code
_entity_poly.pdbx_strand_id
1 'polypeptide(L)'
;MKTIKGPALFLAQFAGDDVPFNSWNAITAWAADCGYKGVQVPSWVARLSDLATAAESKDYCGTFKGQAAENGVEVTELSTHLQVLSDKCEPVSVCRGNREPIRNKVDATR
;
A
#
# COMPACT_ATOMS: atom_id res chain seq x y z
N MET A 1 8.22 -28.77 0.35
CA MET A 1 8.66 -27.37 0.25
C MET A 1 7.54 -26.56 -0.37
N LYS A 2 7.07 -25.49 0.26
CA LYS A 2 6.15 -24.55 -0.39
C LYS A 2 6.98 -23.75 -1.39
N THR A 3 6.71 -23.91 -2.69
CA THR A 3 7.37 -23.17 -3.76
C THR A 3 7.15 -21.68 -3.56
N ILE A 4 8.22 -20.87 -3.62
CA ILE A 4 8.11 -19.42 -3.62
C ILE A 4 7.37 -19.02 -4.91
N LYS A 5 6.21 -18.37 -4.77
CA LYS A 5 5.33 -17.99 -5.89
C LYS A 5 5.82 -16.75 -6.66
N GLY A 6 6.75 -15.99 -6.10
CA GLY A 6 7.29 -14.75 -6.67
C GLY A 6 7.37 -13.63 -5.64
N PRO A 7 7.84 -12.44 -6.04
CA PRO A 7 7.97 -11.29 -5.16
C PRO A 7 6.61 -10.66 -4.83
N ALA A 8 6.48 -10.18 -3.59
CA ALA A 8 5.30 -9.45 -3.13
C ALA A 8 5.67 -8.00 -2.79
N LEU A 9 4.75 -7.07 -3.03
CA LEU A 9 4.92 -5.64 -2.79
C LEU A 9 4.04 -5.16 -1.63
N PHE A 10 4.58 -4.33 -0.74
CA PHE A 10 3.80 -3.68 0.29
C PHE A 10 3.27 -2.32 -0.17
N LEU A 11 1.95 -2.21 -0.36
CA LEU A 11 1.33 -1.07 -1.06
C LEU A 11 1.30 0.23 -0.25
N ALA A 12 1.41 0.17 1.08
CA ALA A 12 1.30 1.36 1.93
C ALA A 12 2.37 2.42 1.63
N GLN A 13 3.53 2.01 1.13
CA GLN A 13 4.63 2.91 0.78
C GLN A 13 4.32 3.78 -0.45
N PHE A 14 3.37 3.36 -1.28
CA PHE A 14 3.06 3.98 -2.56
C PHE A 14 1.70 4.67 -2.56
N ALA A 15 0.75 4.21 -1.74
CA ALA A 15 -0.60 4.75 -1.68
C ALA A 15 -0.60 6.29 -1.52
N GLY A 16 -1.17 6.98 -2.49
CA GLY A 16 -1.13 8.45 -2.61
C GLY A 16 -2.24 8.96 -3.53
N ASP A 17 -2.36 10.28 -3.69
CA ASP A 17 -3.46 10.92 -4.44
C ASP A 17 -3.32 10.87 -5.96
N ASP A 18 -2.10 10.62 -6.45
CA ASP A 18 -1.79 10.59 -7.86
C ASP A 18 -1.95 9.19 -8.47
N VAL A 19 -2.34 9.12 -9.74
CA VAL A 19 -2.35 7.89 -10.53
C VAL A 19 -0.89 7.40 -10.70
N PRO A 20 -0.59 6.10 -10.57
CA PRO A 20 -1.51 4.97 -10.39
C PRO A 20 -1.82 4.60 -8.93
N PHE A 21 -1.42 5.40 -7.95
CA PHE A 21 -1.42 5.02 -6.53
C PHE A 21 -2.71 5.38 -5.76
N ASN A 22 -3.70 5.89 -6.46
CA ASN A 22 -4.92 6.49 -5.89
C ASN A 22 -6.15 5.59 -5.91
N SER A 23 -6.07 4.39 -6.52
CA SER A 23 -7.17 3.43 -6.55
C SER A 23 -6.67 1.99 -6.54
N TRP A 24 -7.51 1.07 -6.06
CA TRP A 24 -7.18 -0.36 -6.01
C TRP A 24 -6.81 -0.93 -7.37
N ASN A 25 -7.60 -0.64 -8.41
CA ASN A 25 -7.36 -1.17 -9.75
C ASN A 25 -6.07 -0.64 -10.38
N ALA A 26 -5.80 0.67 -10.25
CA ALA A 26 -4.62 1.27 -10.86
C ALA A 26 -3.32 0.79 -10.19
N ILE A 27 -3.31 0.65 -8.86
CA ILE A 27 -2.12 0.26 -8.13
C ILE A 27 -1.78 -1.22 -8.30
N THR A 28 -2.78 -2.10 -8.45
CA THR A 28 -2.56 -3.53 -8.71
C THR A 28 -2.11 -3.78 -10.15
N ALA A 29 -2.65 -3.06 -11.13
CA ALA A 29 -2.15 -3.07 -12.50
C ALA A 29 -0.68 -2.64 -12.57
N TRP A 30 -0.34 -1.52 -11.92
CA TRP A 30 1.04 -1.06 -11.81
C TRP A 30 1.96 -2.08 -11.13
N ALA A 31 1.51 -2.73 -10.06
CA ALA A 31 2.30 -3.76 -9.38
C ALA A 31 2.60 -4.96 -10.29
N ALA A 32 1.64 -5.38 -11.12
CA ALA A 32 1.85 -6.42 -12.11
C ALA A 32 2.84 -6.01 -13.20
N ASP A 33 2.74 -4.77 -13.71
CA ASP A 33 3.65 -4.22 -14.71
C ASP A 33 5.10 -4.16 -14.19
N CYS A 34 5.29 -3.92 -12.88
CA CYS A 34 6.59 -4.00 -12.23
C CYS A 34 7.10 -5.44 -12.00
N GLY A 35 6.31 -6.46 -12.31
CA GLY A 35 6.68 -7.88 -12.20
C GLY A 35 6.38 -8.53 -10.85
N TYR A 36 5.64 -7.86 -9.96
CA TYR A 36 5.21 -8.45 -8.69
C TYR A 36 4.14 -9.51 -8.93
N LYS A 37 4.14 -10.56 -8.10
CA LYS A 37 3.14 -11.65 -8.12
C LYS A 37 2.16 -11.56 -6.97
N GLY A 38 2.51 -10.80 -5.93
CA GLY A 38 1.62 -10.57 -4.80
C GLY A 38 1.66 -9.14 -4.28
N VAL A 39 0.62 -8.77 -3.56
CA VAL A 39 0.52 -7.49 -2.87
C VAL A 39 0.08 -7.68 -1.42
N GLN A 40 0.77 -6.99 -0.51
CA GLN A 40 0.35 -6.81 0.88
C GLN A 40 -0.43 -5.52 1.01
N VAL A 41 -1.62 -5.61 1.58
CA VAL A 41 -2.60 -4.51 1.63
C VAL A 41 -2.64 -3.93 3.05
N PRO A 42 -2.45 -2.61 3.22
CA PRO A 42 -2.65 -1.96 4.52
C PRO A 42 -4.13 -1.86 4.87
N SER A 43 -4.50 -2.33 6.06
CA SER A 43 -5.91 -2.35 6.50
C SER A 43 -6.49 -0.97 6.80
N TRP A 44 -5.66 0.05 7.03
CA TRP A 44 -6.08 1.41 7.41
C TRP A 44 -6.24 2.37 6.23
N VAL A 45 -5.85 1.96 5.02
CA VAL A 45 -5.91 2.82 3.84
C VAL A 45 -7.24 2.59 3.11
N ALA A 46 -8.27 3.33 3.53
CA ALA A 46 -9.65 3.17 3.05
C ALA A 46 -9.82 3.26 1.52
N ARG A 47 -8.91 3.97 0.82
CA ARG A 47 -8.92 4.05 -0.65
C ARG A 47 -8.50 2.76 -1.36
N LEU A 48 -7.76 1.89 -0.66
CA LEU A 48 -7.35 0.59 -1.18
C LEU A 48 -8.33 -0.49 -0.76
N SER A 49 -8.76 -0.51 0.50
CA SER A 49 -9.73 -1.49 1.00
C SER A 49 -10.61 -0.90 2.09
N ASP A 50 -11.90 -1.23 2.04
CA ASP A 50 -12.86 -0.97 3.11
C ASP A 50 -12.87 -2.15 4.08
N LEU A 51 -12.22 -1.97 5.22
CA LEU A 51 -12.06 -3.02 6.23
C LEU A 51 -13.39 -3.40 6.89
N ALA A 52 -14.30 -2.44 7.10
CA ALA A 52 -15.60 -2.70 7.73
C ALA A 52 -16.45 -3.59 6.81
N THR A 53 -16.54 -3.20 5.54
CA THR A 53 -17.24 -4.02 4.54
C THR A 53 -16.57 -5.38 4.36
N ALA A 54 -15.23 -5.45 4.40
CA ALA A 54 -14.51 -6.73 4.34
C ALA A 54 -14.81 -7.66 5.51
N ALA A 55 -15.03 -7.12 6.72
CA ALA A 55 -15.35 -7.90 7.91
C ALA A 55 -16.77 -8.52 7.83
N GLU A 56 -17.70 -7.84 7.15
CA GLU A 56 -19.11 -8.24 7.11
C GLU A 56 -19.50 -8.96 5.80
N SER A 57 -18.74 -8.78 4.73
CA SER A 57 -19.08 -9.28 3.39
C SER A 57 -18.00 -10.16 2.78
N LYS A 58 -18.32 -11.45 2.60
CA LYS A 58 -17.50 -12.40 1.83
C LYS A 58 -17.47 -12.05 0.34
N ASP A 59 -18.56 -11.51 -0.19
CA ASP A 59 -18.67 -11.15 -1.61
C ASP A 59 -17.77 -9.95 -1.93
N TYR A 60 -17.66 -8.99 -1.01
CA TYR A 60 -16.70 -7.91 -1.11
C TYR A 60 -15.27 -8.45 -1.15
N CYS A 61 -14.92 -9.35 -0.21
CA CYS A 61 -13.60 -9.98 -0.19
C CYS A 61 -13.29 -10.75 -1.49
N GLY A 62 -14.29 -11.41 -2.07
CA GLY A 62 -14.17 -12.10 -3.35
C GLY A 62 -13.92 -11.14 -4.51
N THR A 63 -14.73 -10.08 -4.61
CA THR A 63 -14.61 -9.04 -5.65
C THR A 63 -13.26 -8.32 -5.56
N PHE A 64 -12.85 -7.94 -4.34
CA PHE A 64 -11.59 -7.28 -4.07
C PHE A 64 -10.38 -8.11 -4.53
N LYS A 65 -10.36 -9.41 -4.19
CA LYS A 65 -9.33 -10.35 -4.64
C LYS A 65 -9.41 -10.63 -6.14
N GLY A 66 -10.63 -10.72 -6.68
CA GLY A 66 -10.89 -10.91 -8.10
C GLY A 66 -10.26 -9.81 -8.94
N GLN A 67 -10.49 -8.54 -8.58
CA GLN A 67 -9.90 -7.40 -9.26
C GLN A 67 -8.35 -7.40 -9.23
N ALA A 68 -7.74 -7.83 -8.12
CA ALA A 68 -6.29 -7.97 -8.06
C ALA A 68 -5.79 -9.07 -9.02
N ALA A 69 -6.50 -10.21 -9.04
CA ALA A 69 -6.16 -11.35 -9.89
C ALA A 69 -6.35 -11.04 -11.38
N GLU A 70 -7.39 -10.30 -11.75
CA GLU A 70 -7.61 -9.79 -13.12
C GLU A 70 -6.46 -8.91 -13.60
N ASN A 71 -5.85 -8.14 -12.69
CA ASN A 71 -4.65 -7.35 -12.97
C ASN A 71 -3.34 -8.17 -12.93
N GLY A 72 -3.38 -9.45 -12.53
CA GLY A 72 -2.21 -10.34 -12.52
C GLY A 72 -1.44 -10.41 -11.20
N VAL A 73 -2.00 -9.91 -10.09
CA VAL A 73 -1.41 -10.00 -8.75
C VAL A 73 -2.32 -10.72 -7.73
N GLU A 74 -1.73 -11.46 -6.79
CA GLU A 74 -2.45 -12.12 -5.70
C GLU A 74 -2.40 -11.27 -4.42
N VAL A 75 -3.54 -11.08 -3.73
CA VAL A 75 -3.53 -10.49 -2.39
C VAL A 75 -2.96 -11.51 -1.41
N THR A 76 -1.78 -11.24 -0.85
CA THR A 76 -1.08 -12.21 0.00
C THR A 76 -1.37 -12.04 1.48
N GLU A 77 -1.53 -10.79 1.94
CA GLU A 77 -1.70 -10.49 3.37
C GLU A 77 -2.36 -9.12 3.60
N LEU A 78 -3.07 -9.01 4.72
CA LEU A 78 -3.56 -7.75 5.28
C LEU A 78 -2.64 -7.34 6.44
N SER A 79 -1.95 -6.21 6.29
CA SER A 79 -1.04 -5.71 7.34
C SER A 79 -1.79 -4.79 8.29
N THR A 80 -1.62 -4.99 9.61
CA THR A 80 -2.29 -4.23 10.67
C THR A 80 -1.32 -3.47 11.58
N HIS A 81 -0.02 -3.50 11.29
CA HIS A 81 1.02 -2.98 12.19
C HIS A 81 0.88 -1.49 12.54
N LEU A 82 0.20 -0.69 11.69
CA LEU A 82 -0.12 0.72 11.94
C LEU A 82 -1.62 0.96 12.22
N GLN A 83 -2.47 -0.08 12.16
CA GLN A 83 -3.91 0.03 12.41
C GLN A 83 -4.20 0.56 13.83
N VAL A 84 -3.48 0.06 14.83
CA VAL A 84 -3.63 0.47 16.24
C VAL A 84 -3.32 1.95 16.49
N LEU A 85 -2.56 2.59 15.59
CA LEU A 85 -2.29 4.03 15.64
C LEU A 85 -3.39 4.84 14.94
N SER A 86 -3.99 4.30 13.87
CA SER A 86 -4.99 5.01 13.06
C SER A 86 -6.36 5.09 13.71
N ASP A 87 -6.84 4.03 14.38
CA ASP A 87 -8.18 4.02 15.00
C ASP A 87 -8.30 4.92 16.24
N LYS A 88 -7.18 5.48 16.72
CA LYS A 88 -7.14 6.42 17.86
C LYS A 88 -6.73 7.85 17.49
N CYS A 89 -6.50 8.14 16.20
CA CYS A 89 -6.06 9.47 15.77
C CYS A 89 -7.06 10.06 14.76
N GLU A 90 -7.77 11.11 15.19
CA GLU A 90 -8.18 12.19 14.30
C GLU A 90 -6.98 12.70 13.47
N PRO A 91 -7.20 13.29 12.28
CA PRO A 91 -6.17 13.40 11.25
C PRO A 91 -4.88 14.03 11.77
N VAL A 92 -3.79 13.26 11.65
CA VAL A 92 -2.42 13.74 11.92
C VAL A 92 -2.10 14.89 10.98
N SER A 93 -2.37 16.11 11.45
CA SER A 93 -1.79 17.35 10.93
C SER A 93 -0.35 17.57 11.43
N VAL A 94 0.23 16.62 12.17
CA VAL A 94 1.54 16.77 12.80
C VAL A 94 2.50 15.74 12.24
N CYS A 95 3.15 16.10 11.12
CA CYS A 95 4.53 15.71 10.77
C CYS A 95 4.99 16.35 9.42
N ARG A 96 4.56 17.59 9.12
CA ARG A 96 5.33 18.48 8.23
C ARG A 96 6.25 19.36 9.09
N GLY A 97 7.21 18.73 9.75
CA GLY A 97 8.31 19.42 10.44
C GLY A 97 9.59 19.29 9.62
N ASN A 98 9.98 20.37 8.95
CA ASN A 98 11.30 20.65 8.36
C ASN A 98 12.00 19.54 7.55
N ARG A 99 11.72 19.48 6.24
CA ARG A 99 12.76 19.09 5.27
C ARG A 99 13.48 20.35 4.79
N GLU A 100 14.49 20.76 5.54
CA GLU A 100 15.59 21.53 4.97
C GLU A 100 16.36 20.60 4.01
N PRO A 101 16.67 21.02 2.77
CA PRO A 101 17.46 20.20 1.86
C PRO A 101 18.90 20.09 2.39
N ILE A 102 19.38 18.86 2.55
CA ILE A 102 20.77 18.57 2.91
C ILE A 102 21.67 19.07 1.78
N ARG A 103 22.15 20.32 1.88
CA ARG A 103 23.19 20.85 1.00
C ARG A 103 24.50 20.15 1.34
N ASN A 104 24.97 19.39 0.36
CA ASN A 104 26.31 18.82 0.27
C ASN A 104 27.37 19.90 0.62
N LYS A 105 28.05 19.75 1.76
CA LYS A 105 29.32 20.46 2.04
C LYS A 105 30.46 19.47 1.92
N VAL A 106 30.75 19.08 0.68
CA VAL A 106 32.06 18.55 0.28
C VAL A 106 32.60 19.55 -0.72
N ASP A 107 33.14 20.66 -0.21
CA ASP A 107 34.24 21.43 -0.83
C ASP A 107 34.57 22.65 0.02
N ALA A 108 35.74 22.62 0.67
CA ALA A 108 36.62 23.76 0.91
C ALA A 108 37.80 23.27 1.75
N THR A 109 38.76 22.68 1.05
CA THR A 109 40.18 22.64 1.39
C THR A 109 40.65 24.07 1.74
N ARG A 110 40.91 24.36 3.02
CA ARG A 110 42.07 25.16 3.49
C ARG A 110 42.13 25.25 5.02
#